data_AF-A0A926CLY6-F1
#
_entry.id   AF-A0A926CLY6-F1
#
_cell.length_a   1.000
_cell.length_b   1.000
_cell.length_c   1.000
_cell.angle_alpha   90.00
_cell.angle_beta   90.00
_cell.angle_gamma   90.00
#
_symmetry.space_group_name_H-M   'P 1'
#
loop_
_entity.id
_entity.type
_entity.pdbx_description
1 polymer ?
#
loop_
_entity_poly.entity_id
_entity_poly.type
_entity_poly.pdbx_seq_one_letter_code
_entity_poly.pdbx_strand_id
1 'polypeptide(L)' 'MATYLLDTSVIIDALNGKRGRRDLLLGLVRQGHLLACCPINVTEVYAGMRSNEEVSIIT' A
#
# COMPACT_ATOMS: atom_id res chain seq x y z
N MET A 1 6.03 1.11 19.31
CA MET A 1 6.14 0.38 18.04
C MET A 1 4.88 -0.46 17.88
N ALA A 2 4.10 -0.20 16.83
CA ALA A 2 2.83 -0.88 16.57
C ALA A 2 2.84 -1.46 15.16
N THR A 3 2.06 -2.52 14.94
CA THR A 3 1.84 -3.11 13.62
C THR A 3 0.47 -2.70 13.11
N TYR A 4 0.43 -2.04 11.97
CA TYR A 4 -0.79 -1.67 11.28
C TYR A 4 -1.06 -2.63 10.13
N LEU A 5 -2.20 -3.31 10.16
CA LEU A 5 -2.70 -4.04 9.01
C LEU A 5 -3.42 -3.05 8.08
N LEU A 6 -2.94 -2.94 6.85
CA LEU A 6 -3.49 -2.03 5.86
C LEU A 6 -4.74 -2.63 5.22
N ASP A 7 -5.77 -1.78 5.08
CA ASP A 7 -6.89 -2.06 4.19
C ASP A 7 -6.51 -1.80 2.73
N THR A 8 -7.16 -2.51 1.81
CA THR A 8 -6.89 -2.40 0.37
C THR A 8 -7.13 -1.00 -0.16
N SER A 9 -8.15 -0.29 0.35
CA SER A 9 -8.40 1.09 -0.07
C SER A 9 -7.23 2.03 0.25
N VAL A 10 -6.52 1.79 1.36
CA VAL A 10 -5.34 2.57 1.76
C VAL A 10 -4.17 2.31 0.81
N ILE A 11 -3.97 1.04 0.42
CA ILE A 11 -2.93 0.65 -0.53
C ILE A 11 -3.21 1.24 -1.91
N ILE A 12 -4.44 1.09 -2.41
CA ILE A 12 -4.87 1.63 -3.71
C ILE A 12 -4.75 3.16 -3.74
N ASP A 13 -5.16 3.86 -2.68
CA ASP A 13 -5.01 5.31 -2.60
C ASP A 13 -3.54 5.73 -2.59
N ALA A 14 -2.67 5.00 -1.88
CA ALA A 14 -1.23 5.28 -1.87
C ALA A 14 -0.59 5.08 -3.24
N LEU A 15 -0.93 3.99 -3.95
CA LEU A 15 -0.44 3.71 -5.30
C LEU A 15 -0.93 4.76 -6.32
N ASN A 16 -2.18 5.20 -6.20
CA ASN A 16 -2.76 6.21 -7.08
C ASN A 16 -2.43 7.66 -6.70
N GLY A 17 -1.61 7.89 -5.68
CA GLY A 17 -1.27 9.24 -5.20
C GLY A 17 -2.46 10.02 -4.64
N LYS A 18 -3.48 9.34 -4.12
CA LYS A 18 -4.72 9.94 -3.60
C LYS A 18 -4.65 10.16 -2.08
N ARG A 19 -5.39 11.17 -1.63
CA ARG A 19 -5.70 11.44 -0.20
C ARG A 19 -4.47 11.55 0.72
N GLY A 20 -3.30 11.90 0.18
CA GLY A 20 -2.05 12.00 0.95
C GLY A 20 -1.60 10.69 1.60
N ARG A 21 -2.07 9.52 1.12
CA ARG A 21 -1.77 8.25 1.78
C ARG A 21 -0.30 7.86 1.76
N ARG A 22 0.41 8.22 0.70
CA ARG A 22 1.87 8.00 0.62
C ARG A 22 2.61 8.68 1.78
N ASP A 23 2.33 9.96 2.04
CA ASP A 23 3.02 10.71 3.10
C ASP A 23 2.65 10.21 4.49
N LEU A 24 1.39 9.85 4.71
CA LEU A 24 0.95 9.26 5.97
C LEU A 24 1.66 7.93 6.25
N LEU A 25 1.72 7.02 5.28
CA LEU A 25 2.38 5.72 5.44
C LEU A 25 3.89 5.90 5.65
N LEU A 26 4.54 6.80 4.90
CA LEU A 26 5.94 7.15 5.13
C LEU A 26 6.18 7.71 6.53
N GLY A 27 5.27 8.55 7.04
CA GLY A 27 5.32 9.07 8.40
C GLY A 27 5.27 7.97 9.46
N LEU A 28 4.37 7.00 9.31
CA LEU A 28 4.27 5.85 10.22
C LEU A 28 5.54 4.98 10.21
N VAL A 29 6.11 4.72 9.03
CA VAL A 29 7.37 3.97 8.91
C VAL A 29 8.52 4.74 9.58
N ARG A 30 8.63 6.06 9.37
CA ARG A 30 9.65 6.90 10.02
C ARG A 30 9.54 6.94 11.54
N GLN A 31 8.34 6.79 12.08
CA GLN A 31 8.09 6.65 13.52
C GLN A 31 8.43 5.24 14.05
N GLY A 32 8.87 4.32 13.20
CA GLY A 32 9.26 2.96 13.56
C GLY A 32 8.09 1.98 13.65
N HIS A 33 6.93 2.30 13.07
CA HIS A 33 5.82 1.36 12.98
C HIS A 33 6.03 0.36 11.84
N LEU A 34 5.45 -0.83 11.99
CA LEU A 34 5.40 -1.84 10.93
C LEU A 34 4.08 -1.70 10.18
N LEU A 35 4.14 -1.67 8.85
CA LEU A 35 2.99 -1.76 7.98
C LEU A 35 2.92 -3.17 7.40
N ALA A 36 1.80 -3.85 7.61
CA ALA A 36 1.56 -5.20 7.11
C ALA A 36 0.32 -5.21 6.20
N CYS A 37 0.24 -6.20 5.32
CA CYS A 37 -0.97 -6.54 4.57
C CYS A 37 -1.09 -8.06 4.48
N CYS A 38 -2.24 -8.55 4.07
CA CYS A 38 -2.46 -9.98 3.84
C CYS A 38 -2.47 -10.30 2.33
N PRO A 39 -2.35 -11.58 1.95
CA PRO A 39 -2.39 -11.99 0.54
C PRO A 39 -3.68 -11.59 -0.20
N ILE A 40 -4.79 -11.39 0.53
CA ILE A 40 -6.04 -10.90 -0.06
C ILE A 40 -5.86 -9.47 -0.56
N ASN A 41 -5.25 -8.59 0.23
CA ASN A 41 -4.99 -7.21 -0.19
C ASN A 41 -4.08 -7.18 -1.43
N VAL A 42 -3.09 -8.07 -1.49
CA VAL A 42 -2.23 -8.22 -2.67
C VAL A 42 -3.06 -8.63 -3.88
N THR A 43 -3.91 -9.64 -3.74
CA THR A 43 -4.78 -10.12 -4.83
C THR A 43 -5.70 -9.02 -5.35
N GLU A 44 -6.31 -8.22 -4.47
CA GLU A 44 -7.19 -7.12 -4.87
C GLU A 44 -6.43 -6.00 -5.59
N VAL A 45 -5.21 -5.72 -5.16
CA VAL A 45 -4.32 -4.75 -5.81
C VAL A 45 -3.98 -5.22 -7.23
N TYR A 46 -3.54 -6.47 -7.40
CA TYR A 46 -3.26 -7.05 -8.72
C TYR A 46 -4.51 -7.14 -9.60
N ALA A 47 -5.66 -7.51 -9.04
CA ALA A 47 -6.91 -7.57 -9.79
C ALA A 47 -7.35 -6.19 -10.33
N GLY A 48 -6.95 -5.11 -9.65
CA GLY A 48 -7.22 -3.73 -10.08
C GLY A 48 -6.15 -3.10 -10.97
N MET A 49 -5.01 -3.77 -11.17
CA MET A 49 -3.89 -3.25 -11.94
C MET A 49 -4.10 -3.35 -13.44
N ARG A 50 -3.63 -2.32 -14.16
CA ARG A 50 -3.50 -2.37 -15.62
C ARG A 50 -2.27 -3.20 -15.97
N SER A 51 -2.28 -3.87 -17.13
CA SER A 51 -1.18 -4.75 -17.56
C SER A 51 0.22 -4.11 -17.63
N ASN A 52 0.31 -2.78 -17.61
CA ASN A 52 1.59 -2.05 -17.59
C ASN A 52 2.02 -1.58 -16.17
N GLU A 53 1.17 -1.76 -15.16
CA GLU A 53 1.42 -1.35 -13.77
C GLU A 53 2.06 -2.49 -12.95
N GLU A 54 1.79 -3.75 -13.31
CA GLU A 54 2.32 -4.95 -12.63
C GLU A 54 3.85 -5.00 -12.58
N VAL A 55 4.53 -4.43 -13.59
CA VAL A 55 6.00 -4.41 -13.70
C VAL A 55 6.63 -3.42 -12.70
N SER A 56 5.90 -2.38 -12.28
CA SER A 56 6.45 -1.29 -11.45
C SER A 56 6.46 -1.59 -9.95
N ILE A 57 5.83 -2.67 -9.46
CA ILE A 57 5.72 -2.96 -8.02
C ILE A 57 6.93 -3.77 -7.51
N ILE A 58 7.75 -4.32 -8.41
CA ILE A 58 8.85 -5.24 -8.08
C ILE A 58 10.24 -4.56 -8.19
N THR A 59 10.30 -3.28 -8.59
CA THR A 59 11.56 -2.50 -8.71
C THR A 59 11.60 -1.39 -7.68
#